data_AF-A0A061HN48-F1
#
_entry.id   AF-A0A061HN48-F1
#
_cell.length_a   1.000
_cell.length_b   1.000
_cell.length_c   1.000
_cell.angle_alpha   90.00
_cell.angle_beta   90.00
_cell.angle_gamma   90.00
#
_symmetry.space_group_name_H-M   'P 1'
#
loop_
_entity.id
_entity.type
_entity.pdbx_description
1 polymer ?
#
loop_
_entity_poly.entity_id
_entity_poly.type
_entity_poly.pdbx_seq_one_letter_code
_entity_poly.pdbx_strand_id
1 'polypeptide(L)'
;MTLVVPDTSSGETDTRMGEWETKLVGKTIGDFHSVTTFKKSDLPQKSRIIEPGSVITRDYNPYRLNIFVKEDGVISHVNFQ
;
A
#
# COMPACT_ATOMS: atom_id res chain seq x y z
N MET A 1 6.15 -23.62 -33.67
CA MET A 1 5.16 -22.83 -32.90
C MET A 1 5.81 -22.49 -31.59
N THR A 2 6.18 -21.23 -31.37
CA THR A 2 6.97 -20.81 -30.20
C THR A 2 5.99 -20.46 -29.09
N LEU A 3 5.96 -21.24 -28.00
CA LEU A 3 5.20 -20.88 -26.81
C LEU A 3 5.91 -19.71 -26.13
N VAL A 4 5.35 -18.51 -26.27
CA VAL A 4 5.71 -17.40 -25.40
C VAL A 4 4.97 -17.64 -24.08
N VAL A 5 5.71 -17.90 -23.02
CA VAL A 5 5.15 -17.91 -21.67
C VAL A 5 4.96 -16.45 -21.26
N PRO A 6 3.73 -15.99 -20.94
CA PRO A 6 3.58 -14.66 -20.36
C PRO A 6 4.20 -14.69 -18.97
N ASP A 7 5.25 -13.90 -18.77
CA ASP A 7 5.83 -13.63 -17.46
C ASP A 7 4.79 -12.90 -16.61
N THR A 8 3.98 -13.65 -15.87
CA THR A 8 3.02 -13.15 -14.90
C THR A 8 3.73 -12.78 -13.61
N SER A 9 4.59 -11.76 -13.66
CA SER A 9 5.17 -11.16 -12.44
C SER A 9 4.88 -9.65 -12.35
N SER A 10 4.48 -9.04 -13.48
CA SER A 10 4.33 -7.58 -13.58
C SER A 10 2.89 -7.08 -13.45
N GLY A 11 1.88 -7.96 -13.63
CA GLY A 11 0.46 -7.58 -13.60
C GLY A 11 -0.24 -7.71 -12.24
N GLU A 12 0.18 -8.64 -11.40
CA GLU A 12 -0.46 -8.87 -10.09
C GLU A 12 -0.18 -7.74 -9.09
N THR A 13 1.06 -7.24 -9.06
CA THR A 13 1.47 -6.21 -8.09
C THR A 13 0.75 -4.89 -8.37
N ASP A 14 0.58 -4.52 -9.63
CA ASP A 14 -0.12 -3.31 -10.07
C ASP A 14 -1.62 -3.38 -9.71
N THR A 15 -2.24 -4.53 -9.97
CA THR A 15 -3.66 -4.79 -9.63
C THR A 15 -3.87 -4.69 -8.11
N ARG A 16 -3.01 -5.32 -7.32
CA ARG A 16 -3.08 -5.27 -5.84
C ARG A 16 -2.82 -3.86 -5.32
N MET A 17 -1.91 -3.11 -5.93
CA MET A 17 -1.62 -1.74 -5.53
C MET A 17 -2.83 -0.83 -5.76
N GLY A 18 -3.46 -0.91 -6.94
CA GLY A 18 -4.66 -0.13 -7.27
C GLY A 18 -5.86 -0.42 -6.37
N GLU A 19 -6.04 -1.68 -5.96
CA GLU A 19 -7.08 -2.06 -4.99
C GLU A 19 -6.87 -1.38 -3.63
N TRP A 20 -5.64 -1.39 -3.11
CA TRP A 20 -5.31 -0.76 -1.83
C TRP A 20 -5.35 0.76 -1.93
N GLU A 21 -4.92 1.32 -3.06
CA GLU A 21 -4.98 2.75 -3.32
C GLU A 21 -6.42 3.25 -3.26
N THR A 22 -7.33 2.57 -3.96
CA THR A 22 -8.77 2.88 -3.96
C THR A 22 -9.39 2.77 -2.56
N LYS A 23 -8.94 1.80 -1.75
CA LYS A 23 -9.46 1.57 -0.39
C LYS A 23 -8.94 2.58 0.63
N LEU A 24 -7.68 3.00 0.50
CA LEU A 24 -6.96 3.73 1.54
C LEU A 24 -6.82 5.22 1.23
N VAL A 25 -6.59 5.62 -0.02
CA VAL A 25 -6.32 7.02 -0.36
C VAL A 25 -7.50 7.90 0.06
N GLY A 26 -7.18 9.02 0.72
CA GLY A 26 -8.18 9.95 1.25
C GLY A 26 -8.77 9.55 2.61
N LYS A 27 -8.41 8.39 3.16
CA LYS A 27 -8.78 7.98 4.53
C LYS A 27 -7.63 8.19 5.52
N THR A 28 -7.94 8.16 6.80
CA THR A 28 -6.94 8.12 7.89
C THR A 28 -6.81 6.71 8.46
N ILE A 29 -5.72 6.42 9.16
CA ILE A 29 -5.50 5.11 9.79
C ILE A 29 -5.79 5.21 11.28
N GLY A 30 -6.61 4.30 11.81
CA GLY A 30 -6.97 4.28 13.23
C GLY A 30 -7.25 2.88 13.79
N ASP A 31 -7.70 2.82 15.03
CA ASP A 31 -8.01 1.58 15.76
C ASP A 31 -9.42 1.04 15.48
N PHE A 32 -10.28 1.87 14.89
CA PHE A 32 -11.66 1.53 14.57
C PHE A 32 -11.95 1.73 13.09
N HIS A 33 -12.91 0.95 12.57
CA HIS A 33 -13.40 1.11 11.21
C HIS A 33 -14.47 2.21 11.19
N SER A 34 -14.24 3.27 10.41
CA SER A 34 -15.18 4.37 10.20
C SER A 34 -15.22 4.74 8.72
N VAL A 35 -16.18 5.57 8.34
CA VAL A 35 -16.33 6.05 6.94
C VAL A 35 -15.05 6.71 6.44
N THR A 36 -14.39 7.48 7.31
CA THR A 36 -13.15 8.22 7.03
C THR A 36 -11.89 7.56 7.58
N THR A 37 -12.02 6.46 8.34
CA THR A 37 -10.90 5.84 9.06
C THR A 37 -10.82 4.36 8.75
N PHE A 38 -9.66 3.94 8.24
CA PHE A 38 -9.34 2.55 7.99
C PHE A 38 -8.67 1.94 9.21
N LYS A 39 -9.11 0.75 9.62
CA LYS A 39 -8.59 0.08 10.82
C LYS A 39 -7.22 -0.52 10.53
N LYS A 40 -6.25 -0.33 11.43
CA LYS A 40 -4.90 -0.93 11.31
C LYS A 40 -4.93 -2.45 11.19
N SER A 41 -5.87 -3.12 11.85
CA SER A 41 -6.00 -4.57 11.81
C SER A 41 -6.44 -5.13 10.45
N ASP A 42 -7.07 -4.30 9.60
CA ASP A 42 -7.48 -4.69 8.25
C ASP A 42 -6.35 -4.52 7.22
N LEU A 43 -5.22 -3.92 7.62
CA LEU A 43 -4.04 -3.82 6.78
C LEU A 43 -3.34 -5.19 6.69
N PRO A 44 -2.62 -5.46 5.59
CA PRO A 44 -1.81 -6.67 5.50
C PRO A 44 -0.78 -6.72 6.63
N GLN A 45 -0.47 -7.94 7.09
CA GLN A 45 0.48 -8.18 8.20
C GLN A 45 1.83 -7.47 7.97
N LYS A 46 2.27 -7.39 6.72
CA LYS A 46 3.43 -6.61 6.30
C LYS A 46 2.94 -5.28 5.73
N SER A 47 2.70 -4.30 6.60
CA SER A 47 2.41 -2.93 6.21
C SER A 47 3.28 -1.96 6.99
N ARG A 48 3.66 -0.84 6.35
CA ARG A 48 4.45 0.22 6.98
C ARG A 48 3.82 1.56 6.67
N ILE A 49 3.53 2.31 7.72
CA ILE A 49 3.05 3.69 7.61
C ILE A 49 4.28 4.60 7.58
N ILE A 50 4.34 5.48 6.59
CA ILE A 50 5.47 6.38 6.33
C ILE A 50 4.94 7.80 6.40
N GLU A 51 5.42 8.52 7.41
CA GLU A 51 5.11 9.93 7.63
C GLU A 51 5.92 10.83 6.69
N PRO A 52 5.41 12.02 6.36
CA PRO A 52 6.13 12.96 5.52
C PRO A 52 7.47 13.33 6.17
N GLY A 53 8.55 13.33 5.39
CA GLY A 53 9.90 13.64 5.88
C GLY A 53 10.59 12.52 6.66
N SER A 54 9.94 11.37 6.88
CA SER A 54 10.59 10.21 7.49
C SER A 54 11.69 9.65 6.60
N VAL A 55 12.89 9.48 7.16
CA VAL A 55 13.98 8.76 6.49
C VAL A 55 13.69 7.27 6.59
N ILE A 56 13.46 6.63 5.44
CA ILE A 56 13.20 5.19 5.35
C ILE A 56 14.27 4.48 4.55
N THR A 57 14.60 3.27 4.97
CA THR A 57 15.46 2.36 4.21
C THR A 57 14.76 1.89 2.95
N ARG A 58 15.41 1.99 1.79
CA ARG A 58 14.92 1.54 0.49
C ARG A 58 15.18 0.03 0.27
N ASP A 59 14.81 -0.77 1.26
CA ASP A 59 14.89 -2.23 1.19
C ASP A 59 13.69 -2.80 0.42
N TYR A 60 13.94 -3.77 -0.46
CA TYR A 60 12.92 -4.39 -1.31
C TYR A 60 12.26 -5.58 -0.61
N ASN A 61 10.96 -5.45 -0.33
CA ASN A 61 10.10 -6.49 0.22
C ASN A 61 8.77 -6.54 -0.55
N PRO A 62 8.63 -7.42 -1.55
CA PRO A 62 7.48 -7.41 -2.46
C PRO A 62 6.13 -7.68 -1.77
N TYR A 63 6.16 -8.19 -0.54
CA TYR A 63 4.97 -8.46 0.27
C TYR A 63 4.59 -7.31 1.21
N ARG A 64 5.40 -6.24 1.29
CA ARG A 64 5.18 -5.11 2.20
C ARG A 64 4.40 -3.99 1.50
N LEU A 65 3.27 -3.62 2.09
CA LEU A 65 2.52 -2.44 1.69
C LEU A 65 3.09 -1.20 2.40
N ASN A 66 3.72 -0.32 1.65
CA ASN A 66 4.13 1.00 2.11
C ASN A 66 2.95 1.97 1.96
N ILE A 67 2.56 2.64 3.03
CA ILE A 67 1.44 3.57 3.09
C ILE A 67 1.98 4.95 3.43
N PHE A 68 1.90 5.87 2.48
CA PHE A 68 2.41 7.22 2.65
C PHE A 68 1.29 8.12 3.12
N VAL A 69 1.49 8.76 4.27
CA VAL A 69 0.55 9.72 4.84
C VAL A 69 1.05 11.15 4.64
N LYS A 70 0.12 12.09 4.62
CA LYS A 70 0.40 13.54 4.62
C LYS A 70 0.57 14.04 6.05
N GLU A 71 0.94 15.32 6.18
CA GLU A 71 1.08 16.00 7.47
C GLU A 71 -0.23 15.99 8.28
N ASP A 72 -1.38 16.05 7.60
CA ASP A 72 -2.71 15.95 8.20
C ASP A 72 -3.11 14.49 8.61
N GLY A 73 -2.23 13.51 8.41
CA GLY A 73 -2.50 12.09 8.72
C GLY A 73 -3.38 11.37 7.69
N VAL A 74 -3.73 12.03 6.58
CA VAL A 74 -4.49 11.46 5.46
C VAL A 74 -3.55 10.67 4.55
N ILE A 75 -3.99 9.49 4.12
CA ILE A 75 -3.23 8.63 3.20
C ILE A 75 -3.18 9.29 1.81
N SER A 76 -1.98 9.53 1.32
CA SER A 76 -1.73 10.13 0.01
C SER A 76 -1.64 9.09 -1.09
N HIS A 77 -0.83 8.04 -0.89
CA HIS A 77 -0.67 6.95 -1.85
C HIS A 77 -0.12 5.71 -1.15
N VAL A 78 -0.16 4.59 -1.86
CA VAL A 78 0.37 3.31 -1.39
C VAL A 78 1.30 2.71 -2.42
N ASN A 79 2.25 1.87 -1.98
CA ASN A 79 3.17 1.21 -2.88
C ASN A 79 3.64 -0.13 -2.32
N PHE A 80 3.76 -1.14 -3.17
CA PHE A 80 4.46 -2.38 -2.83
C PHE A 80 5.91 -2.26 -3.30
N GLN A 81 6.85 -2.40 -2.35
CA GLN A 81 8.29 -2.38 -2.62
C GLN A 81 9.01 -3.36 -1.72
#